data_AF-I3CEE2-F1
#
_entry.id   AF-I3CEE2-F1
#
_cell.length_a   1.000
_cell.length_b   1.000
_cell.length_c   1.000
_cell.angle_alpha   90.00
_cell.angle_beta   90.00
_cell.angle_gamma   90.00
#
_symmetry.space_group_name_H-M   'P 1'
#
loop_
_entity.id
_entity.type
_entity.pdbx_description
1 polymer ?
#
loop_
_entity_poly.entity_id
_entity_poly.type
_entity_poly.pdbx_seq_one_letter_code
_entity_poly.pdbx_strand_id
1 'polypeptide(L)'
;MKSIRLLVLCGVLTACATPNQNAPSVVHGFSSALTGLGILILSPIQIAAGLLEGIAAVPYYMATSTRQINTGLIQAQAKITLDDTYEAAYGKRLADVPDSGETGVVFQRMKHATTFFQQILRQYGVVDSEQYYLTSIDTANEAGYTLLAVVHRPTQSIQVMDKYQPNMVRTFTNTDRLFYEPFQVDSNKRPLDTVIDWAALKTNDLHTQKAQAVLLTLAANAVVSHKQSPDYWQIEKRWIAGEYQVITEQRTRYVGERMGL
;
A
#
# COMPACT_ATOMS: atom_id res chain seq x y z
N MET A 1 27.93 6.72 69.90
CA MET A 1 27.94 5.53 69.01
C MET A 1 28.60 5.93 67.70
N LYS A 2 29.49 5.08 67.19
CA LYS A 2 30.62 5.41 66.31
C LYS A 2 30.21 5.66 64.85
N SER A 3 30.82 6.69 64.26
CA SER A 3 30.78 7.06 62.84
C SER A 3 31.49 6.02 61.97
N ILE A 4 30.86 5.59 60.88
CA ILE A 4 31.50 4.75 59.85
C ILE A 4 31.89 5.64 58.68
N ARG A 5 33.20 5.66 58.39
CA ARG A 5 33.82 6.34 57.25
C ARG A 5 33.93 5.40 56.06
N LEU A 6 33.69 5.99 54.89
CA LEU A 6 33.83 5.52 53.53
C LEU A 6 35.25 5.01 53.22
N LEU A 7 35.37 3.90 52.47
CA LEU A 7 36.61 3.47 51.83
C LEU A 7 36.30 3.12 50.37
N VAL A 8 36.56 4.07 49.46
CA VAL A 8 36.46 3.90 48.01
C VAL A 8 37.82 3.41 47.53
N LEU A 9 37.86 2.20 46.97
CA LEU A 9 39.06 1.63 46.35
C LEU A 9 38.93 1.76 44.83
N CYS A 10 39.76 2.61 44.23
CA CYS A 10 39.96 2.71 42.79
C CYS A 10 40.64 1.43 42.26
N GLY A 11 40.05 0.83 41.23
CA GLY A 11 40.68 -0.20 40.41
C GLY A 11 40.33 0.02 38.94
N VAL A 12 41.17 0.79 38.24
CA VAL A 12 41.18 0.88 36.77
C VAL A 12 42.05 -0.26 36.27
N LEU A 13 41.46 -1.20 35.54
CA LEU A 13 42.20 -2.11 34.66
C LEU A 13 41.64 -1.98 33.25
N THR A 14 42.45 -1.32 32.43
CA THR A 14 42.36 -1.25 30.98
C THR A 14 42.72 -2.60 30.39
N ALA A 15 41.84 -3.16 29.57
CA ALA A 15 42.17 -4.23 28.64
C ALA A 15 41.77 -3.80 27.23
N CYS A 16 42.78 -3.42 26.44
CA CYS A 16 42.69 -3.30 24.99
C CYS A 16 42.68 -4.72 24.42
N ALA A 17 41.56 -5.16 23.85
CA ALA A 17 41.51 -6.37 23.04
C ALA A 17 41.80 -5.99 21.57
N THR A 18 42.83 -6.60 21.00
CA THR A 18 43.16 -6.56 19.58
C THR A 18 42.11 -7.34 18.75
N PRO A 19 41.69 -6.86 17.56
CA PRO A 19 40.71 -7.57 16.75
C PRO A 19 41.36 -8.72 15.97
N ASN A 20 40.73 -9.89 16.06
CA ASN A 20 41.12 -11.12 15.39
C ASN A 20 40.77 -11.04 13.89
N GLN A 21 41.73 -11.29 12.99
CA GLN A 21 41.62 -11.09 11.53
C GLN A 21 40.94 -12.23 10.74
N ASN A 22 40.16 -13.11 11.38
CA ASN A 22 39.47 -14.21 10.70
C ASN A 22 37.97 -14.30 11.08
N ALA A 23 37.29 -13.17 11.10
CA ALA A 23 35.84 -13.11 11.15
C ALA A 23 35.31 -12.66 9.78
N PRO A 24 34.24 -13.26 9.23
CA PRO A 24 33.59 -12.70 8.05
C PRO A 24 33.22 -11.26 8.37
N SER A 25 33.66 -10.31 7.54
CA SER A 25 33.32 -8.90 7.73
C SER A 25 31.81 -8.77 7.71
N VAL A 26 31.22 -8.56 8.88
CA VAL A 26 29.83 -8.15 9.00
C VAL A 26 29.74 -6.79 8.34
N VAL A 27 29.32 -6.80 7.09
CA VAL A 27 28.89 -5.61 6.38
C VAL A 27 27.74 -5.03 7.21
N HIS A 28 28.03 -3.96 7.95
CA HIS A 28 27.03 -3.10 8.53
C HIS A 28 26.26 -2.46 7.37
N GLY A 29 25.21 -3.15 6.92
CA GLY A 29 24.32 -2.73 5.85
C GLY A 29 22.90 -2.80 6.36
N PHE A 30 22.17 -1.70 6.18
CA PHE A 30 20.76 -1.43 6.46
C PHE A 30 19.74 -2.46 5.89
N SER A 31 20.16 -3.63 5.42
CA SER A 31 19.30 -4.64 4.76
C SER A 31 18.44 -5.48 5.71
N SER A 32 18.62 -5.40 7.02
CA SER A 32 17.83 -6.19 7.99
C SER A 32 16.51 -5.54 8.42
N ALA A 33 16.24 -4.28 8.05
CA ALA A 33 14.98 -3.63 8.38
C ALA A 33 13.80 -4.10 7.49
N LEU A 34 14.08 -4.63 6.29
CA LEU A 34 13.04 -5.11 5.36
C LEU A 34 12.64 -6.57 5.56
N THR A 35 13.40 -7.34 6.34
CA THR A 35 13.09 -8.71 6.75
C THR A 35 12.28 -8.76 8.06
N GLY A 36 11.99 -7.59 8.63
CA GLY A 36 11.36 -7.42 9.95
C GLY A 36 9.87 -7.12 9.93
N LEU A 37 9.13 -7.34 8.83
CA LEU A 37 7.68 -7.51 8.92
C LEU A 37 7.40 -8.88 9.53
N GLY A 38 7.72 -9.04 10.81
CA GLY A 38 7.37 -10.23 11.59
C GLY A 38 5.88 -10.53 11.44
N ILE A 39 5.48 -11.77 11.72
CA ILE A 39 4.07 -12.20 11.73
C ILE A 39 3.35 -11.40 12.82
N LEU A 40 2.91 -10.19 12.48
CA LEU A 40 2.23 -9.26 13.37
C LEU A 40 0.74 -9.44 13.12
N ILE A 41 0.10 -10.16 14.04
CA ILE A 41 -1.35 -10.17 14.09
C ILE A 41 -1.77 -8.80 14.62
N LEU A 42 -2.43 -8.02 13.76
CA LEU A 42 -2.84 -6.66 14.07
C LEU A 42 -3.94 -6.68 15.14
N SER A 43 -3.80 -5.81 16.12
CA SER A 43 -4.90 -5.44 17.02
C SER A 43 -5.96 -4.60 16.29
N PRO A 44 -7.19 -4.48 16.84
CA PRO A 44 -8.20 -3.61 16.25
C PRO A 44 -7.77 -2.15 16.08
N ILE A 45 -6.96 -1.62 17.00
CA ILE A 45 -6.42 -0.26 16.92
C ILE A 45 -5.47 -0.14 15.73
N GLN A 46 -4.63 -1.15 15.50
CA GLN A 46 -3.71 -1.17 14.36
C GLN A 46 -4.46 -1.32 13.03
N ILE A 47 -5.56 -2.08 12.99
CA ILE A 47 -6.45 -2.14 11.83
C ILE A 47 -7.09 -0.77 11.58
N ALA A 48 -7.60 -0.09 12.61
CA ALA A 48 -8.12 1.27 12.47
C ALA A 48 -7.05 2.25 11.96
N ALA A 49 -5.82 2.18 12.47
CA ALA A 49 -4.70 2.98 11.98
C ALA A 49 -4.38 2.67 10.51
N GLY A 50 -4.33 1.39 10.14
CA GLY A 50 -4.12 0.96 8.75
C GLY A 50 -5.23 1.44 7.81
N LEU A 51 -6.48 1.49 8.27
CA LEU A 51 -7.60 2.05 7.51
C LEU A 51 -7.37 3.53 7.19
N LEU A 52 -6.83 4.31 8.13
CA LEU A 52 -6.47 5.72 7.92
C LEU A 52 -5.30 5.86 6.94
N GLU A 53 -4.31 4.97 7.01
CA GLU A 53 -3.18 4.94 6.08
C GLU A 53 -3.55 4.42 4.68
N GLY A 54 -4.71 3.77 4.56
CA GLY A 54 -5.33 3.38 3.29
C GLY A 54 -4.53 2.33 2.53
N ILE A 55 -4.46 2.42 1.21
CA ILE A 55 -3.93 1.32 0.38
C ILE A 55 -2.44 1.02 0.62
N ALA A 56 -1.69 1.91 1.26
CA ALA A 56 -0.31 1.67 1.65
C ALA A 56 -0.17 0.70 2.84
N ALA A 57 -1.26 0.45 3.57
CA ALA A 57 -1.26 -0.45 4.72
C ALA A 57 -1.41 -1.93 4.36
N VAL A 58 -1.72 -2.28 3.10
CA VAL A 58 -2.02 -3.66 2.66
C VAL A 58 -1.03 -4.71 3.19
N PRO A 59 0.31 -4.52 3.10
CA PRO A 59 1.27 -5.54 3.55
C PRO A 59 1.12 -5.92 5.03
N TYR A 60 0.74 -4.97 5.89
CA TYR A 60 0.61 -5.17 7.33
C TYR A 60 -0.57 -6.06 7.72
N TYR A 61 -1.58 -6.17 6.85
CA TYR A 61 -2.74 -7.02 7.08
C TYR A 61 -2.45 -8.50 6.80
N MET A 62 -1.35 -8.83 6.14
CA MET A 62 -1.16 -10.15 5.55
C MET A 62 -0.99 -11.27 6.58
N ALA A 63 -0.47 -10.98 7.77
CA ALA A 63 -0.39 -11.94 8.87
C ALA A 63 -1.71 -12.12 9.65
N THR A 64 -2.68 -11.21 9.51
CA THR A 64 -3.94 -11.22 10.28
C THR A 64 -5.03 -11.93 9.51
N SER A 65 -5.78 -12.86 10.11
CA SER A 65 -6.83 -13.61 9.37
C SER A 65 -7.91 -12.68 8.80
N THR A 66 -8.55 -13.06 7.69
CA THR A 66 -9.62 -12.25 7.07
C THR A 66 -10.76 -11.93 8.04
N ARG A 67 -11.14 -12.89 8.88
CA ARG A 67 -12.17 -12.69 9.93
C ARG A 67 -11.74 -11.65 10.97
N GLN A 68 -10.50 -11.71 11.45
CA GLN A 68 -9.97 -10.72 12.39
C GLN A 68 -9.86 -9.33 11.75
N ILE A 69 -9.43 -9.25 10.49
CA ILE A 69 -9.41 -8.00 9.72
C ILE A 69 -10.83 -7.41 9.68
N ASN A 70 -11.82 -8.22 9.32
CA ASN A 70 -13.21 -7.78 9.23
C ASN A 70 -13.74 -7.28 10.57
N THR A 71 -13.51 -8.03 11.66
CA THR A 71 -13.87 -7.60 13.02
C THR A 71 -13.22 -6.27 13.39
N GLY A 72 -11.92 -6.09 13.08
CA GLY A 72 -11.22 -4.84 13.32
C GLY A 72 -11.79 -3.67 12.51
N LEU A 73 -12.16 -3.90 11.24
CA LEU A 73 -12.81 -2.88 10.39
C LEU A 73 -14.18 -2.47 10.94
N ILE A 74 -14.99 -3.44 11.41
CA ILE A 74 -16.28 -3.17 12.07
C ILE A 74 -16.06 -2.33 13.34
N GLN A 75 -15.10 -2.72 14.18
CA GLN A 75 -14.78 -1.97 15.41
C GLN A 75 -14.24 -0.57 15.12
N ALA A 76 -13.51 -0.40 14.01
CA ALA A 76 -13.05 0.89 13.51
C ALA A 76 -14.16 1.72 12.84
N GLN A 77 -15.40 1.21 12.77
CA GLN A 77 -16.52 1.84 12.07
C GLN A 77 -16.22 2.15 10.61
N ALA A 78 -15.48 1.25 9.93
CA ALA A 78 -15.24 1.34 8.50
C ALA A 78 -16.58 1.37 7.76
N LYS A 79 -16.71 2.28 6.78
CA LYS A 79 -17.93 2.38 5.96
C LYS A 79 -18.11 1.16 5.07
N ILE A 80 -17.01 0.55 4.64
CA ILE A 80 -16.97 -0.65 3.83
C ILE A 80 -16.06 -1.65 4.54
N THR A 81 -16.60 -2.82 4.88
CA THR A 81 -15.86 -3.89 5.55
C THR A 81 -15.26 -4.87 4.55
N LEU A 82 -14.53 -5.86 5.07
CA LEU A 82 -14.00 -6.92 4.21
C LEU A 82 -15.14 -7.84 3.74
N ASP A 83 -16.13 -8.14 4.59
CA ASP A 83 -17.31 -8.92 4.19
C ASP A 83 -18.06 -8.28 3.02
N ASP A 84 -18.24 -6.96 3.08
CA ASP A 84 -18.90 -6.17 2.04
C ASP A 84 -18.15 -6.24 0.71
N THR A 85 -16.81 -6.18 0.77
CA THR A 85 -15.95 -6.33 -0.39
C THR A 85 -16.06 -7.72 -1.00
N TYR A 86 -16.13 -8.77 -0.16
CA TYR A 86 -16.31 -10.14 -0.65
C TYR A 86 -17.67 -10.34 -1.30
N GLU A 87 -18.74 -9.79 -0.72
CA GLU A 87 -20.09 -9.88 -1.26
C GLU A 87 -20.15 -9.16 -2.62
N ALA A 88 -19.64 -7.93 -2.69
CA ALA A 88 -19.73 -7.10 -3.89
C ALA A 88 -18.81 -7.58 -5.03
N ALA A 89 -17.56 -7.91 -4.74
CA ALA A 89 -16.56 -8.26 -5.76
C ALA A 89 -16.57 -9.75 -6.13
N TYR A 90 -16.90 -10.63 -5.18
CA TYR A 90 -16.77 -12.09 -5.36
C TYR A 90 -18.10 -12.84 -5.23
N GLY A 91 -19.19 -12.15 -4.90
CA GLY A 91 -20.52 -12.77 -4.76
C GLY A 91 -20.64 -13.76 -3.60
N LYS A 92 -19.77 -13.66 -2.58
CA LYS A 92 -19.75 -14.55 -1.41
C LYS A 92 -19.63 -13.75 -0.13
N ARG A 93 -20.30 -14.18 0.94
CA ARG A 93 -20.02 -13.65 2.29
C ARG A 93 -18.69 -14.20 2.79
N LEU A 94 -18.01 -13.44 3.62
CA LEU A 94 -16.77 -13.87 4.27
C LEU A 94 -16.99 -15.07 5.22
N ALA A 95 -18.21 -15.24 5.74
CA ALA A 95 -18.58 -16.42 6.52
C ALA A 95 -18.58 -17.72 5.69
N ASP A 96 -18.80 -17.62 4.36
CA ASP A 96 -18.92 -18.75 3.44
C ASP A 96 -17.61 -19.08 2.70
N VAL A 97 -16.52 -18.38 3.02
CA VAL A 97 -15.19 -18.61 2.42
C VAL A 97 -14.23 -19.23 3.45
N PRO A 98 -13.21 -19.98 3.00
CA PRO A 98 -12.16 -20.47 3.87
C PRO A 98 -11.42 -19.33 4.58
N ASP A 99 -10.74 -19.62 5.69
CA ASP A 99 -9.97 -18.61 6.44
C ASP A 99 -8.84 -17.97 5.63
N SER A 100 -8.38 -18.63 4.56
CA SER A 100 -7.45 -18.06 3.59
C SER A 100 -8.06 -16.89 2.80
N GLY A 101 -9.39 -16.79 2.72
CA GLY A 101 -10.11 -15.82 1.90
C GLY A 101 -10.23 -16.21 0.43
N GLU A 102 -9.82 -17.42 0.06
CA GLU A 102 -9.78 -17.83 -1.35
C GLU A 102 -11.18 -18.21 -1.85
N THR A 103 -11.63 -17.55 -2.90
CA THR A 103 -12.80 -17.93 -3.71
C THR A 103 -12.42 -18.44 -5.10
N GLY A 104 -11.13 -18.38 -5.45
CA GLY A 104 -10.60 -18.73 -6.77
C GLY A 104 -10.60 -17.55 -7.76
N VAL A 105 -10.82 -16.32 -7.29
CA VAL A 105 -10.91 -15.13 -8.13
C VAL A 105 -9.83 -14.14 -7.74
N VAL A 106 -8.85 -13.95 -8.62
CA VAL A 106 -7.81 -12.93 -8.50
C VAL A 106 -7.78 -12.07 -9.76
N PHE A 107 -7.51 -10.77 -9.60
CA PHE A 107 -7.20 -9.91 -10.74
C PHE A 107 -5.70 -9.93 -11.07
N GLN A 108 -5.41 -9.89 -12.37
CA GLN A 108 -4.04 -9.82 -12.90
C GLN A 108 -3.74 -8.48 -13.58
N ARG A 109 -4.77 -7.66 -13.81
CA ARG A 109 -4.69 -6.39 -14.52
C ARG A 109 -5.54 -5.35 -13.81
N MET A 110 -5.09 -4.09 -13.83
CA MET A 110 -5.83 -2.97 -13.23
C MET A 110 -7.22 -2.76 -13.83
N LYS A 111 -7.46 -3.19 -15.07
CA LYS A 111 -8.82 -3.25 -15.65
C LYS A 111 -9.78 -4.11 -14.82
N HIS A 112 -9.36 -5.31 -14.45
CA HIS A 112 -10.18 -6.21 -13.63
C HIS A 112 -10.28 -5.69 -12.19
N ALA A 113 -9.18 -5.20 -11.64
CA ALA A 113 -9.15 -4.60 -10.30
C ALA A 113 -10.12 -3.41 -10.20
N THR A 114 -10.10 -2.52 -11.21
CA THR A 114 -11.03 -1.40 -11.33
C THR A 114 -12.47 -1.89 -11.46
N THR A 115 -12.74 -2.97 -12.20
CA THR A 115 -14.11 -3.49 -12.33
C THR A 115 -14.67 -3.90 -10.97
N PHE A 116 -13.92 -4.67 -10.17
CA PHE A 116 -14.32 -5.04 -8.81
C PHE A 116 -14.45 -3.81 -7.90
N PHE A 117 -13.50 -2.89 -7.99
CA PHE A 117 -13.52 -1.64 -7.24
C PHE A 117 -14.78 -0.81 -7.50
N GLN A 118 -15.14 -0.61 -8.77
CA GLN A 118 -16.34 0.12 -9.16
C GLN A 118 -17.63 -0.60 -8.76
N GLN A 119 -17.65 -1.94 -8.76
CA GLN A 119 -18.78 -2.72 -8.24
C GLN A 119 -19.01 -2.46 -6.74
N ILE A 120 -17.94 -2.46 -5.93
CA ILE A 120 -18.00 -2.15 -4.50
C ILE A 120 -18.55 -0.73 -4.29
N LEU A 121 -17.98 0.27 -4.98
CA LEU A 121 -18.42 1.66 -4.87
C LEU A 121 -19.90 1.82 -5.24
N ARG A 122 -20.36 1.17 -6.31
CA ARG A 122 -21.75 1.20 -6.75
C ARG A 122 -22.69 0.59 -5.73
N GLN A 123 -22.34 -0.56 -5.16
CA GLN A 123 -23.14 -1.22 -4.12
C GLN A 123 -23.29 -0.34 -2.87
N TYR A 124 -22.30 0.50 -2.59
CA TYR A 124 -22.30 1.46 -1.48
C TYR A 124 -22.88 2.84 -1.84
N GLY A 125 -23.51 2.97 -3.01
CA GLY A 125 -24.22 4.19 -3.40
C GLY A 125 -23.32 5.36 -3.78
N VAL A 126 -22.04 5.11 -4.11
CA VAL A 126 -21.17 6.14 -4.67
C VAL A 126 -21.65 6.49 -6.08
N VAL A 127 -22.12 7.73 -6.23
CA VAL A 127 -22.53 8.30 -7.52
C VAL A 127 -21.34 8.35 -8.46
N ASP A 128 -21.58 8.10 -9.74
CA ASP A 128 -20.56 8.08 -10.79
C ASP A 128 -19.39 7.12 -10.47
N SER A 129 -19.69 5.98 -9.85
CA SER A 129 -18.72 4.92 -9.49
C SER A 129 -17.76 4.57 -10.63
N GLU A 130 -18.20 4.63 -11.89
CA GLU A 130 -17.44 4.37 -13.10
C GLU A 130 -16.34 5.40 -13.39
N GLN A 131 -16.33 6.53 -12.69
CA GLN A 131 -15.29 7.55 -12.77
C GLN A 131 -14.13 7.28 -11.79
N TYR A 132 -14.22 6.25 -10.95
CA TYR A 132 -13.15 5.88 -10.02
C TYR A 132 -12.34 4.69 -10.54
N TYR A 133 -11.02 4.82 -10.54
CA TYR A 133 -10.11 3.82 -11.10
C TYR A 133 -9.06 3.43 -10.08
N LEU A 134 -8.76 2.13 -10.05
CA LEU A 134 -7.54 1.62 -9.41
C LEU A 134 -6.49 1.48 -10.50
N THR A 135 -5.42 2.26 -10.39
CA THR A 135 -4.39 2.43 -11.40
C THR A 135 -3.04 1.96 -10.89
N SER A 136 -2.12 1.66 -11.80
CA SER A 136 -0.76 1.24 -11.46
C SER A 136 0.25 1.72 -12.47
N ILE A 137 1.44 2.09 -12.02
CA ILE A 137 2.65 2.20 -12.86
C ILE A 137 3.49 0.95 -12.63
N ASP A 138 3.60 0.13 -13.68
CA ASP A 138 4.20 -1.20 -13.68
C ASP A 138 5.65 -1.22 -14.21
N THR A 139 6.25 -0.05 -14.46
CA THR A 139 7.63 0.07 -14.97
C THR A 139 8.71 -0.53 -14.08
N ALA A 140 8.42 -0.73 -12.79
CA ALA A 140 9.33 -1.32 -11.82
C ALA A 140 8.97 -2.76 -11.44
N ASN A 141 8.04 -3.41 -12.16
CA ASN A 141 7.62 -4.78 -11.84
C ASN A 141 8.78 -5.78 -11.92
N GLU A 142 9.68 -5.64 -12.90
CA GLU A 142 10.89 -6.48 -13.01
C GLU A 142 11.84 -6.28 -11.82
N ALA A 143 11.87 -5.09 -11.23
CA ALA A 143 12.59 -4.79 -10.01
C ALA A 143 11.83 -5.22 -8.74
N GLY A 144 10.62 -5.77 -8.88
CA GLY A 144 9.79 -6.27 -7.78
C GLY A 144 8.89 -5.23 -7.13
N TYR A 145 8.70 -4.05 -7.72
CA TYR A 145 7.93 -2.94 -7.12
C TYR A 145 6.79 -2.46 -8.03
N THR A 146 5.70 -1.98 -7.43
CA THR A 146 4.57 -1.36 -8.13
C THR A 146 4.12 -0.09 -7.43
N LEU A 147 3.76 0.95 -8.19
CA LEU A 147 3.15 2.17 -7.68
C LEU A 147 1.67 2.15 -8.03
N LEU A 148 0.82 2.11 -7.01
CA LEU A 148 -0.63 2.12 -7.13
C LEU A 148 -1.20 3.50 -6.83
N ALA A 149 -2.31 3.84 -7.49
CA ALA A 149 -3.11 5.01 -7.14
C ALA A 149 -4.62 4.73 -7.31
N VAL A 150 -5.40 5.24 -6.36
CA VAL A 150 -6.85 5.38 -6.47
C VAL A 150 -7.12 6.76 -7.04
N VAL A 151 -7.77 6.84 -8.20
CA VAL A 151 -8.01 8.11 -8.88
C VAL A 151 -9.47 8.30 -9.23
N HIS A 152 -9.93 9.55 -9.20
CA HIS A 152 -11.15 10.00 -9.86
C HIS A 152 -10.79 10.61 -11.21
N ARG A 153 -11.45 10.13 -12.27
CA ARG A 153 -11.31 10.55 -13.66
C ARG A 153 -12.70 10.65 -14.31
N PRO A 154 -13.17 11.86 -14.65
CA PRO A 154 -14.52 12.06 -15.19
C PRO A 154 -14.67 11.74 -16.69
N THR A 155 -13.66 11.11 -17.31
CA THR A 155 -13.67 10.78 -18.74
C THR A 155 -13.26 9.34 -19.01
N GLN A 156 -13.89 8.72 -20.01
CA GLN A 156 -13.60 7.36 -20.45
C GLN A 156 -12.62 7.30 -21.63
N SER A 157 -12.21 8.46 -22.14
CA SER A 157 -11.18 8.63 -23.16
C SER A 157 -10.28 9.80 -22.77
N ILE A 158 -8.97 9.57 -22.78
CA ILE A 158 -7.97 10.57 -22.42
C ILE A 158 -7.06 10.83 -23.61
N GLN A 159 -6.72 12.08 -23.84
CA GLN A 159 -5.65 12.47 -24.76
C GLN A 159 -4.54 13.10 -23.93
N VAL A 160 -3.37 12.49 -23.91
CA VAL A 160 -2.28 12.82 -22.98
C VAL A 160 -0.93 12.74 -23.69
N MET A 161 0.07 13.42 -23.13
CA MET A 161 1.46 13.18 -23.49
C MET A 161 1.87 11.80 -22.95
N ASP A 162 2.46 10.96 -23.79
CA ASP A 162 2.96 9.65 -23.38
C ASP A 162 4.09 9.83 -22.34
N LYS A 163 3.94 9.19 -21.17
CA LYS A 163 4.90 9.28 -20.05
C LYS A 163 6.28 8.77 -20.42
N TYR A 164 6.36 7.83 -21.36
CA TYR A 164 7.57 7.13 -21.77
C TYR A 164 8.08 7.65 -23.12
N GLN A 165 7.26 8.42 -23.84
CA GLN A 165 7.59 9.08 -25.11
C GLN A 165 7.12 10.55 -25.07
N PRO A 166 7.83 11.45 -24.38
CA PRO A 166 7.34 12.78 -24.00
C PRO A 166 7.06 13.74 -25.17
N ASN A 167 7.36 13.36 -26.42
CA ASN A 167 7.05 14.12 -27.63
C ASN A 167 5.84 13.55 -28.39
N MET A 168 5.15 12.55 -27.84
CA MET A 168 4.04 11.86 -28.49
C MET A 168 2.74 12.10 -27.73
N VAL A 169 1.76 12.68 -28.41
CA VAL A 169 0.37 12.73 -27.93
C VAL A 169 -0.29 11.41 -28.29
N ARG A 170 -0.95 10.77 -27.32
CA ARG A 170 -1.72 9.55 -27.54
C ARG A 170 -3.12 9.68 -26.96
N THR A 171 -4.05 8.93 -27.54
CA THR A 171 -5.40 8.76 -27.02
C THR A 171 -5.53 7.36 -26.45
N PHE A 172 -6.01 7.26 -25.21
CA PHE A 172 -6.27 6.00 -24.52
C PHE A 172 -7.73 5.93 -24.06
N THR A 173 -8.28 4.73 -24.08
CA THR A 173 -9.63 4.38 -23.63
C THR A 173 -9.56 3.18 -22.68
N ASN A 174 -10.67 2.78 -22.08
CA ASN A 174 -10.72 1.63 -21.16
C ASN A 174 -10.36 0.25 -21.79
N THR A 175 -10.08 0.19 -23.09
CA THR A 175 -9.50 -0.99 -23.74
C THR A 175 -7.98 -1.01 -23.68
N ASP A 176 -7.33 0.14 -23.47
CA ASP A 176 -5.89 0.30 -23.47
C ASP A 176 -5.29 0.05 -22.08
N ARG A 177 -4.14 -0.65 -22.01
CA ARG A 177 -3.41 -0.85 -20.74
C ARG A 177 -3.07 0.49 -20.09
N LEU A 178 -2.53 1.41 -20.89
CA LEU A 178 -2.06 2.72 -20.46
C LEU A 178 -3.18 3.63 -19.96
N PHE A 179 -4.44 3.34 -20.26
CA PHE A 179 -5.55 4.04 -19.63
C PHE A 179 -5.58 3.81 -18.12
N TYR A 180 -5.07 2.68 -17.61
CA TYR A 180 -5.02 2.38 -16.18
C TYR A 180 -3.73 2.87 -15.51
N GLU A 181 -3.06 3.85 -16.11
CA GLU A 181 -2.04 4.69 -15.47
C GLU A 181 -2.67 6.06 -15.10
N PRO A 182 -2.20 6.71 -14.03
CA PRO A 182 -2.71 8.02 -13.63
C PRO A 182 -2.05 9.14 -14.43
N PHE A 183 -2.78 10.19 -14.78
CA PHE A 183 -2.30 11.34 -15.55
C PHE A 183 -2.74 12.65 -14.90
N GLN A 184 -1.77 13.50 -14.55
CA GLN A 184 -2.06 14.78 -13.90
C GLN A 184 -2.85 15.73 -14.81
N VAL A 185 -2.48 15.78 -16.09
CA VAL A 185 -3.06 16.69 -17.08
C VAL A 185 -3.27 16.02 -18.43
N ASP A 186 -4.21 16.55 -19.20
CA ASP A 186 -4.41 16.21 -20.61
C ASP A 186 -3.37 16.87 -21.54
N SER A 187 -3.45 16.58 -22.83
CA SER A 187 -2.61 17.18 -23.89
C SER A 187 -2.71 18.72 -23.96
N ASN A 188 -3.78 19.30 -23.43
CA ASN A 188 -4.03 20.74 -23.36
C ASN A 188 -3.65 21.33 -22.00
N LYS A 189 -2.96 20.58 -21.13
CA LYS A 189 -2.53 20.96 -19.78
C LYS A 189 -3.69 21.22 -18.81
N ARG A 190 -4.89 20.70 -19.08
CA ARG A 190 -6.03 20.76 -18.15
C ARG A 190 -5.91 19.62 -17.13
N PRO A 191 -6.26 19.83 -15.86
CA PRO A 191 -6.31 18.75 -14.86
C PRO A 191 -7.15 17.58 -15.35
N LEU A 192 -6.65 16.36 -15.17
CA LEU A 192 -7.31 15.14 -15.64
C LEU A 192 -7.68 14.23 -14.47
N ASP A 193 -6.69 13.70 -13.75
CA ASP A 193 -6.95 12.83 -12.61
C ASP A 193 -6.85 13.58 -11.28
N THR A 194 -7.74 13.25 -10.36
CA THR A 194 -7.61 13.58 -8.94
C THR A 194 -7.21 12.33 -8.18
N VAL A 195 -6.04 12.35 -7.54
CA VAL A 195 -5.54 11.21 -6.75
C VAL A 195 -6.14 11.27 -5.34
N ILE A 196 -6.75 10.16 -4.94
CA ILE A 196 -7.43 10.00 -3.66
C ILE A 196 -6.49 9.34 -2.66
N ASP A 197 -5.85 8.25 -3.09
CA ASP A 197 -4.86 7.53 -2.29
C ASP A 197 -3.79 6.89 -3.17
N TRP A 198 -2.62 6.59 -2.60
CA TRP A 198 -1.52 5.95 -3.32
C TRP A 198 -0.66 5.07 -2.42
N ALA A 199 -0.02 4.07 -3.03
CA ALA A 199 0.91 3.17 -2.36
C ALA A 199 2.06 2.75 -3.28
N ALA A 200 3.27 2.72 -2.74
CA ALA A 200 4.40 2.04 -3.33
C ALA A 200 4.60 0.72 -2.58
N LEU A 201 4.43 -0.41 -3.26
CA LEU A 201 4.41 -1.75 -2.67
C LEU A 201 5.36 -2.70 -3.40
N LYS A 202 5.73 -3.80 -2.74
CA LYS A 202 6.34 -4.92 -3.47
C LYS A 202 5.26 -5.63 -4.27
N THR A 203 5.57 -6.05 -5.48
CA THR A 203 4.64 -6.80 -6.35
C THR A 203 4.09 -8.04 -5.66
N ASN A 204 4.94 -8.72 -4.88
CA ASN A 204 4.57 -9.92 -4.11
C ASN A 204 3.50 -9.68 -3.04
N ASP A 205 3.33 -8.44 -2.58
CA ASP A 205 2.35 -8.10 -1.54
C ASP A 205 0.90 -8.21 -2.04
N LEU A 206 0.67 -8.38 -3.35
CA LEU A 206 -0.64 -8.33 -4.00
C LEU A 206 -1.05 -9.63 -4.72
N HIS A 207 -0.28 -10.71 -4.59
CA HIS A 207 -0.54 -11.95 -5.35
C HIS A 207 -1.68 -12.82 -4.80
N THR A 208 -2.06 -12.66 -3.54
CA THR A 208 -3.13 -13.46 -2.92
C THR A 208 -4.48 -12.77 -3.06
N GLN A 209 -5.57 -13.56 -3.12
CA GLN A 209 -6.91 -12.98 -3.15
C GLN A 209 -7.19 -12.15 -1.89
N LYS A 210 -6.69 -12.59 -0.73
CA LYS A 210 -6.75 -11.83 0.52
C LYS A 210 -6.14 -10.43 0.38
N ALA A 211 -4.92 -10.32 -0.16
CA ALA A 211 -4.27 -9.03 -0.36
C ALA A 211 -5.07 -8.11 -1.28
N GLN A 212 -5.59 -8.69 -2.37
CA GLN A 212 -6.42 -7.97 -3.33
C GLN A 212 -7.74 -7.49 -2.73
N ALA A 213 -8.40 -8.31 -1.91
CA ALA A 213 -9.61 -7.93 -1.18
C ALA A 213 -9.34 -6.81 -0.17
N VAL A 214 -8.23 -6.87 0.57
CA VAL A 214 -7.81 -5.79 1.48
C VAL A 214 -7.53 -4.51 0.71
N LEU A 215 -6.80 -4.58 -0.42
CA LEU A 215 -6.55 -3.43 -1.29
C LEU A 215 -7.86 -2.77 -1.75
N LEU A 216 -8.81 -3.57 -2.27
CA LEU A 216 -10.11 -3.09 -2.72
C LEU A 216 -10.91 -2.43 -1.57
N THR A 217 -10.90 -3.06 -0.39
CA THR A 217 -11.58 -2.54 0.81
C THR A 217 -11.02 -1.18 1.22
N LEU A 218 -9.69 -1.06 1.30
CA LEU A 218 -9.02 0.18 1.71
C LEU A 218 -9.17 1.28 0.66
N ALA A 219 -9.09 0.93 -0.63
CA ALA A 219 -9.33 1.86 -1.74
C ALA A 219 -10.75 2.42 -1.70
N ALA A 220 -11.76 1.55 -1.47
CA ALA A 220 -13.15 1.98 -1.41
C ALA A 220 -13.41 2.89 -0.21
N ASN A 221 -12.86 2.56 0.95
CA ASN A 221 -12.91 3.43 2.12
C ASN A 221 -12.23 4.79 1.87
N ALA A 222 -11.10 4.83 1.16
CA ALA A 222 -10.45 6.08 0.80
C ALA A 222 -11.37 7.00 -0.03
N VAL A 223 -12.16 6.44 -0.96
CA VAL A 223 -13.17 7.19 -1.73
C VAL A 223 -14.28 7.72 -0.83
N VAL A 224 -14.93 6.84 -0.05
CA VAL A 224 -16.11 7.23 0.76
C VAL A 224 -15.75 8.07 1.99
N SER A 225 -14.48 8.13 2.38
CA SER A 225 -13.96 9.03 3.41
C SER A 225 -13.39 10.33 2.83
N HIS A 226 -13.40 10.50 1.50
CA HIS A 226 -12.81 11.65 0.81
C HIS A 226 -11.35 11.87 1.18
N LYS A 227 -10.59 10.78 1.30
CA LYS A 227 -9.16 10.84 1.57
C LYS A 227 -8.44 11.61 0.46
N GLN A 228 -7.41 12.36 0.87
CA GLN A 228 -6.52 13.06 -0.05
C GLN A 228 -5.09 12.78 0.37
N SER A 229 -4.47 11.78 -0.25
CA SER A 229 -3.04 11.52 -0.05
C SER A 229 -2.20 12.56 -0.80
N PRO A 230 -1.30 13.27 -0.11
CA PRO A 230 -0.50 14.30 -0.73
C PRO A 230 0.56 13.69 -1.66
N ASP A 231 1.16 14.57 -2.47
CA ASP A 231 2.44 14.38 -3.15
C ASP A 231 2.53 13.30 -4.24
N TYR A 232 1.42 12.63 -4.61
CA TYR A 232 1.45 11.58 -5.63
C TYR A 232 2.21 11.97 -6.89
N TRP A 233 1.95 13.16 -7.45
CA TRP A 233 2.59 13.61 -8.69
C TRP A 233 4.10 13.85 -8.55
N GLN A 234 4.59 14.16 -7.35
CA GLN A 234 6.03 14.24 -7.09
C GLN A 234 6.63 12.83 -6.96
N ILE A 235 5.91 11.93 -6.30
CA ILE A 235 6.30 10.52 -6.15
C ILE A 235 6.35 9.82 -7.51
N GLU A 236 5.37 10.06 -8.39
CA GLU A 236 5.33 9.52 -9.74
C GLU A 236 6.59 9.89 -10.55
N LYS A 237 7.00 11.16 -10.49
CA LYS A 237 8.22 11.64 -11.19
C LYS A 237 9.47 10.91 -10.69
N ARG A 238 9.61 10.79 -9.37
CA ARG A 238 10.73 10.05 -8.74
C ARG A 238 10.68 8.56 -9.08
N TRP A 239 9.48 7.98 -9.15
CA TRP A 239 9.27 6.58 -9.53
C TRP A 239 9.74 6.32 -10.97
N ILE A 240 9.33 7.16 -11.91
CA ILE A 240 9.76 7.08 -13.32
C ILE A 240 11.27 7.32 -13.45
N ALA A 241 11.87 8.13 -12.57
CA ALA A 241 13.32 8.34 -12.49
C ALA A 241 14.09 7.16 -11.84
N GLY A 242 13.41 6.08 -11.44
CA GLY A 242 14.05 4.87 -10.91
C GLY A 242 14.19 4.82 -9.39
N GLU A 243 13.61 5.76 -8.64
CA GLU A 243 13.68 5.78 -7.17
C GLU A 243 12.68 4.82 -6.47
N TYR A 244 12.18 3.80 -7.17
CA TYR A 244 11.10 2.92 -6.71
C TYR A 244 11.38 2.24 -5.36
N GLN A 245 12.62 1.78 -5.12
CA GLN A 245 12.99 1.13 -3.86
C GLN A 245 12.97 2.13 -2.70
N VAL A 246 13.60 3.30 -2.90
CA VAL A 246 13.68 4.36 -1.87
C VAL A 246 12.28 4.85 -1.51
N ILE A 247 11.41 5.07 -2.50
CA ILE A 247 10.02 5.46 -2.28
C ILE A 247 9.28 4.38 -1.47
N THR A 248 9.44 3.11 -1.85
CA THR A 248 8.78 1.98 -1.16
C THR A 248 9.23 1.88 0.29
N GLU A 249 10.53 1.97 0.56
CA GLU A 249 11.10 1.93 1.92
C GLU A 249 10.64 3.12 2.77
N GLN A 250 10.64 4.33 2.21
CA GLN A 250 10.15 5.54 2.89
C GLN A 250 8.67 5.40 3.24
N ARG A 251 7.85 4.94 2.28
CA ARG A 251 6.41 4.76 2.47
C ARG A 251 6.11 3.66 3.49
N THR A 252 6.82 2.54 3.42
CA THR A 252 6.71 1.43 4.39
C THR A 252 7.02 1.93 5.80
N ARG A 253 8.16 2.60 6.00
CA ARG A 253 8.53 3.12 7.33
C ARG A 253 7.46 4.08 7.87
N TYR A 254 7.03 5.04 7.04
CA TYR A 254 6.00 6.01 7.41
C TYR A 254 4.70 5.33 7.88
N VAL A 255 4.21 4.35 7.11
CA VAL A 255 2.97 3.64 7.45
C VAL A 255 3.15 2.78 8.70
N GLY A 256 4.28 2.09 8.84
CA GLY A 256 4.61 1.30 10.04
C GLY A 256 4.57 2.13 11.32
N GLU A 257 5.26 3.28 11.32
CA GLU A 257 5.27 4.20 12.46
C GLU A 257 3.86 4.70 12.82
N ARG A 258 3.05 5.02 11.81
CA ARG A 258 1.66 5.48 11.97
C ARG A 258 0.72 4.38 12.50
N MET A 259 1.05 3.13 12.21
CA MET A 259 0.37 1.94 12.74
C MET A 259 0.94 1.49 14.09
N GLY A 260 2.02 2.11 14.59
CA GLY A 260 2.66 1.74 15.85
C GLY A 260 3.42 0.41 15.77
N LEU A 261 4.12 0.18 14.66
CA LEU A 261 4.93 -1.03 14.37
C LEU A 261 6.42 -0.73 14.26
#